data_AF-A0A7X5SWQ7-F1
#
_entry.id   AF-A0A7X5SWQ7-F1
#
_cell.length_a   1.000
_cell.length_b   1.000
_cell.length_c   1.000
_cell.angle_alpha   90.00
_cell.angle_beta   90.00
_cell.angle_gamma   90.00
#
_symmetry.space_group_name_H-M   'P 1'
#
loop_
_entity.id
_entity.type
_entity.pdbx_description
1 polymer ?
#
loop_
_entity_poly.entity_id
_entity_poly.type
_entity_poly.pdbx_seq_one_letter_code
_entity_poly.pdbx_strand_id
1 'polypeptide(L)'
;MKKVHFFRIILFLFIIAFPIFNMNLKNNQVSDIDNRKLIEFSEIFLGENIPQNIEGYIGDRIGFRTEMVNLYTKGMDILFNEMIHPSYQYGKDGYIFSKLKESETDKEFQEVYSDFILNFQNYCIDRGIKFLYAAEPSKTTVYSEFLPDGYNYNNENFECFLSLLKDKNVNYLYTGEALIDAKSSKQVFDKKYDANHWNETGAIIGISSILDRLNDLDSRVDKFDINKFEAVEYTNTTLPVSHFDINEKTTHYNLKKDNSLSITDFRNEIKQSKQFTYFANYKNPNNKNAPKILIFAGSYFQGRDKFLTENFSEVIRIHNYHNVIDYDYYINVFNPDIVLFESTEYTHSDYYFPLDKMKNTTYNKELKNYSNLLESKFAYIKDNTFKKSDTNLTSFSIPIEGEKLSYAYADISNRILDCRVKEINGKQEVEFSIPTSEIKNLSKFSLYLISEDESRIANLSCNLN
;
A
#
# COMPACT_ATOMS: atom_id res chain seq x y z
N MET A 1 -1.39 -64.34 3.15
CA MET A 1 -0.40 -63.47 3.81
C MET A 1 0.51 -62.75 2.82
N LYS A 2 1.33 -63.40 1.98
CA LYS A 2 2.25 -62.73 1.01
C LYS A 2 1.57 -61.71 0.07
N LYS A 3 0.40 -62.04 -0.50
CA LYS A 3 -0.36 -61.13 -1.37
C LYS A 3 -0.86 -59.85 -0.65
N VAL A 4 -1.18 -59.96 0.64
CA VAL A 4 -1.63 -58.82 1.47
C VAL A 4 -0.46 -57.90 1.77
N HIS A 5 0.73 -58.44 2.08
CA HIS A 5 1.93 -57.62 2.26
C HIS A 5 2.34 -56.91 0.98
N PHE A 6 2.29 -57.59 -0.17
CA PHE A 6 2.58 -56.99 -1.45
C PHE A 6 1.62 -55.84 -1.79
N PHE A 7 0.32 -56.04 -1.57
CA PHE A 7 -0.67 -54.97 -1.74
C PHE A 7 -0.40 -53.78 -0.82
N ARG A 8 -0.09 -54.01 0.47
CA ARG A 8 0.25 -52.93 1.41
C ARG A 8 1.48 -52.13 0.98
N ILE A 9 2.51 -52.80 0.44
CA ILE A 9 3.71 -52.14 -0.08
C ILE A 9 3.35 -51.26 -1.29
N ILE A 10 2.58 -51.80 -2.24
CA ILE A 10 2.14 -51.01 -3.41
C ILE A 10 1.33 -49.79 -2.96
N LEU A 11 0.39 -49.99 -2.04
CA LEU A 11 -0.44 -48.89 -1.53
C LEU A 11 0.41 -47.83 -0.82
N PHE A 12 1.37 -48.24 0.00
CA PHE A 12 2.28 -47.33 0.69
C PHE A 12 3.13 -46.53 -0.30
N LEU A 13 3.73 -47.19 -1.29
CA LEU A 13 4.50 -46.53 -2.34
C LEU A 13 3.63 -45.59 -3.17
N PHE A 14 2.38 -45.98 -3.45
CA PHE A 14 1.42 -45.15 -4.16
C PHE A 14 1.10 -43.88 -3.36
N ILE A 15 0.82 -43.98 -2.06
CA ILE A 15 0.54 -42.82 -1.19
C ILE A 15 1.70 -41.82 -1.19
N ILE A 16 2.95 -42.29 -1.22
CA ILE A 16 4.13 -41.41 -1.25
C ILE A 16 4.37 -40.84 -2.66
N ALA A 17 4.29 -41.67 -3.70
CA ALA A 17 4.64 -41.26 -5.05
C ALA A 17 3.55 -40.41 -5.73
N PHE A 18 2.28 -40.61 -5.37
CA PHE A 18 1.15 -39.95 -6.02
C PHE A 18 1.16 -38.42 -5.88
N PRO A 19 1.43 -37.83 -4.69
CA PRO A 19 1.65 -36.39 -4.55
C PRO A 19 2.83 -35.86 -5.36
N ILE A 20 3.92 -36.64 -5.47
CA ILE A 20 5.13 -36.25 -6.23
C ILE A 20 4.82 -36.17 -7.73
N PHE A 21 4.06 -37.13 -8.27
CA PHE A 21 3.65 -37.10 -9.68
C PHE A 21 2.68 -35.95 -10.01
N ASN A 22 1.97 -35.41 -9.02
CA ASN A 22 1.00 -34.32 -9.18
C ASN A 22 1.55 -32.97 -8.71
N MET A 23 2.87 -32.81 -8.64
CA MET A 23 3.50 -31.55 -8.24
C MET A 23 3.12 -30.37 -9.17
N ASN A 24 2.92 -29.19 -8.59
CA ASN A 24 2.71 -27.96 -9.34
C ASN A 24 4.03 -27.35 -9.81
N LEU A 25 4.39 -27.64 -11.06
CA LEU A 25 5.62 -27.15 -11.72
C LEU A 25 5.42 -25.84 -12.50
N LYS A 26 4.24 -25.21 -12.42
CA LYS A 26 3.99 -23.93 -13.13
C LYS A 26 4.77 -22.80 -12.45
N ASN A 27 5.22 -21.82 -13.23
CA ASN A 27 5.85 -20.62 -12.69
C ASN A 27 4.82 -19.63 -12.15
N ASN A 28 5.27 -18.72 -11.27
CA ASN A 28 4.51 -17.62 -10.69
C ASN A 28 3.20 -18.07 -10.03
N GLN A 29 3.29 -19.13 -9.23
CA GLN A 29 2.14 -19.67 -8.52
C GLN A 29 2.01 -19.01 -7.15
N VAL A 30 0.77 -18.87 -6.70
CA VAL A 30 0.42 -18.38 -5.37
C VAL A 30 -0.29 -19.51 -4.64
N SER A 31 0.01 -19.66 -3.36
CA SER A 31 -0.58 -20.66 -2.47
C SER A 31 -2.05 -20.35 -2.19
N ASP A 32 -2.92 -21.33 -2.44
CA ASP A 32 -4.34 -21.20 -2.09
C ASP A 32 -4.60 -21.26 -0.57
N ILE A 33 -3.60 -21.56 0.27
CA ILE A 33 -3.75 -21.76 1.73
C ILE A 33 -3.24 -20.57 2.54
N ASP A 34 -2.20 -19.90 2.04
CA ASP A 34 -1.50 -18.84 2.77
C ASP A 34 -1.24 -17.59 1.91
N ASN A 35 -1.76 -17.56 0.67
CA ASN A 35 -1.66 -16.45 -0.29
C ASN A 35 -0.23 -15.93 -0.52
N ARG A 36 0.78 -16.77 -0.28
CA ARG A 36 2.19 -16.47 -0.53
C ARG A 36 2.59 -16.96 -1.92
N LYS A 37 3.52 -16.25 -2.57
CA LYS A 37 4.18 -16.75 -3.79
C LYS A 37 4.97 -18.03 -3.47
N LEU A 38 4.78 -19.07 -4.27
CA LEU A 38 5.52 -20.32 -4.14
C LEU A 38 6.97 -20.14 -4.62
N ILE A 39 7.91 -20.81 -3.96
CA ILE A 39 9.34 -20.77 -4.34
C ILE A 39 9.51 -21.20 -5.79
N GLU A 40 10.23 -20.43 -6.61
CA GLU A 40 10.50 -20.78 -8.01
C GLU A 40 11.67 -21.76 -8.14
N PHE A 41 11.71 -22.54 -9.23
CA PHE A 41 12.79 -23.50 -9.45
C PHE A 41 14.18 -22.81 -9.51
N SER A 42 14.22 -21.60 -10.08
CA SER A 42 15.43 -20.78 -10.12
C SER A 42 15.91 -20.36 -8.72
N GLU A 43 15.01 -20.24 -7.75
CA GLU A 43 15.30 -19.79 -6.39
C GLU A 43 15.95 -20.91 -5.55
N ILE A 44 15.81 -22.18 -5.97
CA ILE A 44 16.44 -23.33 -5.29
C ILE A 44 17.95 -23.14 -5.16
N PHE A 45 18.58 -22.65 -6.23
CA PHE A 45 20.04 -22.51 -6.36
C PHE A 45 20.56 -21.12 -5.96
N LEU A 46 19.71 -20.27 -5.38
CA LEU A 46 20.10 -18.96 -4.88
C LEU A 46 20.44 -19.03 -3.38
N GLY A 47 21.53 -18.36 -2.98
CA GLY A 47 21.94 -18.25 -1.58
C GLY A 47 22.74 -19.44 -1.04
N GLU A 48 23.02 -19.41 0.26
CA GLU A 48 23.95 -20.36 0.91
C GLU A 48 23.28 -21.66 1.39
N ASN A 49 21.94 -21.73 1.44
CA ASN A 49 21.21 -22.85 2.05
C ASN A 49 20.32 -23.64 1.06
N ILE A 50 20.96 -24.25 0.06
CA ILE A 50 20.31 -25.06 -0.98
C ILE A 50 19.38 -26.16 -0.41
N PRO A 51 19.74 -26.93 0.65
CA PRO A 51 18.85 -27.97 1.18
C PRO A 51 17.51 -27.44 1.68
N GLN A 52 17.52 -26.30 2.39
CA GLN A 52 16.28 -25.65 2.85
C GLN A 52 15.43 -25.15 1.69
N ASN A 53 16.06 -24.61 0.63
CA ASN A 53 15.34 -24.17 -0.55
C ASN A 53 14.71 -25.34 -1.32
N ILE A 54 15.38 -26.49 -1.37
CA ILE A 54 14.82 -27.72 -1.95
C ILE A 54 13.60 -28.17 -1.14
N GLU A 55 13.72 -28.23 0.19
CA GLU A 55 12.62 -28.60 1.08
C GLU A 55 11.44 -27.64 0.92
N GLY A 56 11.69 -26.34 0.89
CA GLY A 56 10.68 -25.32 0.65
C GLY A 56 10.01 -25.47 -0.72
N TYR A 57 10.77 -25.68 -1.79
CA TYR A 57 10.22 -25.87 -3.14
C TYR A 57 9.34 -27.12 -3.22
N ILE A 58 9.81 -28.25 -2.68
CA ILE A 58 9.03 -29.49 -2.65
C ILE A 58 7.78 -29.29 -1.79
N GLY A 59 7.92 -28.72 -0.59
CA GLY A 59 6.82 -28.48 0.34
C GLY A 59 5.76 -27.53 -0.20
N ASP A 60 6.16 -26.49 -0.94
CA ASP A 60 5.24 -25.53 -1.57
C ASP A 60 4.49 -26.14 -2.77
N ARG A 61 5.11 -27.09 -3.47
CA ARG A 61 4.63 -27.57 -4.78
C ARG A 61 4.18 -29.02 -4.81
N ILE A 62 4.22 -29.73 -3.68
CA ILE A 62 3.74 -31.11 -3.59
C ILE A 62 2.26 -31.18 -3.98
N GLY A 63 1.90 -32.18 -4.79
CA GLY A 63 0.52 -32.39 -5.20
C GLY A 63 -0.40 -32.59 -4.00
N PHE A 64 -1.62 -32.06 -4.07
CA PHE A 64 -2.64 -32.15 -3.02
C PHE A 64 -2.29 -31.49 -1.68
N ARG A 65 -1.31 -30.57 -1.65
CA ARG A 65 -0.92 -29.84 -0.43
C ARG A 65 -2.14 -29.19 0.24
N THR A 66 -2.98 -28.50 -0.52
CA THR A 66 -4.18 -27.81 -0.04
C THR A 66 -5.14 -28.76 0.64
N GLU A 67 -5.46 -29.87 0.00
CA GLU A 67 -6.37 -30.89 0.52
C GLU A 67 -5.80 -31.55 1.78
N MET A 68 -4.50 -31.84 1.81
CA MET A 68 -3.84 -32.44 2.96
C MET A 68 -3.83 -31.49 4.17
N VAL A 69 -3.47 -30.23 3.99
CA VAL A 69 -3.47 -29.23 5.07
C VAL A 69 -4.89 -28.98 5.55
N ASN A 70 -5.87 -28.86 4.67
CA ASN A 70 -7.27 -28.64 5.05
C ASN A 70 -7.83 -29.83 5.83
N LEU A 71 -7.57 -31.06 5.37
CA LEU A 71 -7.97 -32.29 6.07
C LEU A 71 -7.30 -32.39 7.45
N TYR A 72 -6.01 -32.09 7.52
CA TYR A 72 -5.27 -32.08 8.78
C TYR A 72 -5.82 -31.04 9.75
N THR A 73 -6.01 -29.80 9.29
CA THR A 73 -6.56 -28.70 10.10
C THR A 73 -7.95 -29.07 10.62
N LYS A 74 -8.83 -29.61 9.76
CA LYS A 74 -10.17 -30.07 10.16
C LYS A 74 -10.13 -31.23 11.15
N GLY A 75 -9.20 -32.17 10.96
CA GLY A 75 -8.99 -33.28 11.90
C GLY A 75 -8.55 -32.78 13.27
N MET A 76 -7.61 -31.82 13.32
CA MET A 76 -7.12 -31.23 14.56
C MET A 76 -8.19 -30.41 15.28
N ASP A 77 -9.00 -29.67 14.52
CA ASP A 77 -10.15 -28.94 15.06
C ASP A 77 -11.18 -29.90 15.68
N ILE A 78 -11.59 -30.95 14.97
CA ILE A 78 -12.62 -31.88 15.45
C ILE A 78 -12.12 -32.71 16.66
N LEU A 79 -10.86 -33.16 16.62
CA LEU A 79 -10.32 -34.07 17.64
C LEU A 79 -9.79 -33.35 18.87
N PHE A 80 -9.22 -32.15 18.69
CA PHE A 80 -8.47 -31.44 19.73
C PHE A 80 -8.90 -29.98 19.93
N ASN A 81 -9.84 -29.46 19.12
CA ASN A 81 -10.24 -28.05 19.12
C ASN A 81 -9.04 -27.12 18.86
N GLU A 82 -8.15 -27.53 17.96
CA GLU A 82 -6.94 -26.79 17.59
C GLU A 82 -6.93 -26.39 16.10
N MET A 83 -6.73 -25.10 15.85
CA MET A 83 -6.51 -24.57 14.50
C MET A 83 -5.02 -24.57 14.17
N ILE A 84 -4.53 -25.65 13.58
CA ILE A 84 -3.15 -25.74 13.08
C ILE A 84 -3.11 -25.26 11.63
N HIS A 85 -2.95 -23.95 11.46
CA HIS A 85 -2.91 -23.31 10.14
C HIS A 85 -1.74 -22.32 10.02
N PRO A 86 -1.10 -22.16 8.85
CA PRO A 86 -0.01 -21.20 8.67
C PRO A 86 -0.41 -19.75 8.94
N SER A 87 -1.62 -19.36 8.52
CA SER A 87 -2.09 -17.97 8.56
C SER A 87 -2.99 -17.63 9.75
N TYR A 88 -3.54 -18.63 10.45
CA TYR A 88 -4.62 -18.43 11.41
C TYR A 88 -4.38 -19.22 12.69
N GLN A 89 -5.01 -18.76 13.77
CA GLN A 89 -5.09 -19.50 15.02
C GLN A 89 -6.32 -19.09 15.83
N TYR A 90 -6.75 -19.96 16.72
CA TYR A 90 -7.83 -19.65 17.65
C TYR A 90 -7.39 -18.64 18.72
N GLY A 91 -8.32 -17.75 19.06
CA GLY A 91 -8.35 -17.01 20.31
C GLY A 91 -9.47 -17.53 21.21
N LYS A 92 -9.77 -16.77 22.26
CA LYS A 92 -10.85 -17.03 23.21
C LYS A 92 -12.23 -16.77 22.60
N ASP A 93 -13.24 -17.36 23.21
CA ASP A 93 -14.66 -17.16 22.88
C ASP A 93 -15.00 -17.39 21.40
N GLY A 94 -14.21 -18.18 20.68
CA GLY A 94 -14.40 -18.49 19.27
C GLY A 94 -13.95 -17.40 18.30
N TYR A 95 -13.12 -16.45 18.74
CA TYR A 95 -12.39 -15.54 17.86
C TYR A 95 -11.31 -16.30 17.08
N ILE A 96 -11.05 -15.86 15.85
CA ILE A 96 -9.91 -16.30 15.04
C ILE A 96 -9.02 -15.10 14.78
N PHE A 97 -7.74 -15.25 15.08
CA PHE A 97 -6.72 -14.25 14.80
C PHE A 97 -5.81 -14.74 13.68
N SER A 98 -5.18 -13.80 13.00
CA SER A 98 -4.01 -14.12 12.19
C SER A 98 -2.94 -14.73 13.07
N LYS A 99 -2.05 -15.51 12.45
CA LYS A 99 -0.95 -16.15 13.17
C LYS A 99 -0.15 -15.07 13.92
N LEU A 100 -0.25 -15.10 15.24
CA LEU A 100 0.41 -14.11 16.09
C LEU A 100 1.91 -14.32 15.97
N LYS A 101 2.64 -13.22 15.89
CA LYS A 101 4.09 -13.19 15.89
C LYS A 101 4.56 -12.52 17.17
N GLU A 102 5.80 -12.82 17.54
CA GLU A 102 6.50 -12.02 18.54
C GLU A 102 6.69 -10.61 17.96
N SER A 103 6.37 -9.60 18.77
CA SER A 103 6.57 -8.20 18.39
C SER A 103 7.87 -7.72 19.02
N GLU A 104 8.85 -7.41 18.18
CA GLU A 104 10.05 -6.70 18.60
C GLU A 104 9.90 -5.21 18.32
N THR A 105 10.45 -4.39 19.21
CA THR A 105 10.48 -2.94 19.00
C THR A 105 11.66 -2.56 18.11
N ASP A 106 11.37 -2.15 16.88
CA ASP A 106 12.35 -1.66 15.92
C ASP A 106 12.36 -0.13 15.92
N LYS A 107 13.09 0.44 16.89
CA LYS A 107 13.15 1.90 17.06
C LYS A 107 13.78 2.61 15.86
N GLU A 108 14.75 1.99 15.20
CA GLU A 108 15.40 2.59 14.04
C GLU A 108 14.40 2.73 12.89
N PHE A 109 13.64 1.67 12.60
CA PHE A 109 12.59 1.73 11.60
C PHE A 109 11.57 2.81 11.93
N GLN A 110 11.07 2.86 13.17
CA GLN A 110 10.04 3.84 13.55
C GLN A 110 10.54 5.29 13.48
N GLU A 111 11.82 5.53 13.79
CA GLU A 111 12.45 6.85 13.64
C GLU A 111 12.48 7.28 12.17
N VAL A 112 13.02 6.41 11.30
CA VAL A 112 13.12 6.67 9.86
C VAL A 112 11.75 6.83 9.21
N TYR A 113 10.79 6.00 9.59
CA TYR A 113 9.45 6.03 9.02
C TYR A 113 8.69 7.30 9.42
N SER A 114 8.78 7.70 10.69
CA SER A 114 8.17 8.96 11.17
C SER A 114 8.86 10.20 10.56
N ASP A 115 10.18 10.17 10.34
CA ASP A 115 10.89 11.23 9.60
C ASP A 115 10.44 11.32 8.14
N PHE A 116 10.27 10.18 7.46
CA PHE A 116 9.74 10.14 6.11
C PHE A 116 8.34 10.78 6.04
N ILE A 117 7.45 10.45 6.97
CA ILE A 117 6.11 11.03 7.04
C ILE A 117 6.16 12.55 7.29
N LEU A 118 7.02 13.00 8.21
CA LEU A 118 7.19 14.44 8.49
C LEU A 118 7.69 15.19 7.25
N ASN A 119 8.68 14.65 6.54
CA ASN A 119 9.22 15.27 5.35
C ASN A 119 8.20 15.29 4.20
N PHE A 120 7.38 14.23 4.08
CA PHE A 120 6.28 14.19 3.12
C PHE A 120 5.18 15.22 3.47
N GLN A 121 4.85 15.36 4.75
CA GLN A 121 3.96 16.43 5.21
C GLN A 121 4.48 17.81 4.81
N ASN A 122 5.74 18.11 5.12
CA ASN A 122 6.35 19.41 4.80
C ASN A 122 6.36 19.67 3.29
N TYR A 123 6.71 18.65 2.50
CA TYR A 123 6.64 18.73 1.03
C TYR A 123 5.25 19.14 0.53
N CYS A 124 4.18 18.57 1.10
CA CYS A 124 2.80 18.91 0.77
C CYS A 124 2.44 20.34 1.21
N ILE A 125 2.74 20.71 2.45
CA ILE A 125 2.41 22.02 3.03
C ILE A 125 3.07 23.16 2.24
N ASP A 126 4.35 23.00 1.87
CA ASP A 126 5.09 23.98 1.07
C ASP A 126 4.39 24.26 -0.27
N ARG A 127 3.68 23.26 -0.81
CA ARG A 127 2.92 23.34 -2.08
C ARG A 127 1.44 23.65 -1.90
N GLY A 128 1.01 23.98 -0.69
CA GLY A 128 -0.40 24.28 -0.38
C GLY A 128 -1.32 23.06 -0.42
N ILE A 129 -0.76 21.83 -0.44
CA ILE A 129 -1.51 20.57 -0.41
C ILE A 129 -1.78 20.21 1.05
N LYS A 130 -3.03 19.91 1.40
CA LYS A 130 -3.36 19.43 2.75
C LYS A 130 -2.84 18.02 2.92
N PHE A 131 -2.30 17.69 4.09
CA PHE A 131 -1.74 16.37 4.37
C PHE A 131 -2.34 15.80 5.65
N LEU A 132 -2.73 14.53 5.63
CA LEU A 132 -3.09 13.75 6.81
C LEU A 132 -2.42 12.38 6.74
N TYR A 133 -1.75 11.99 7.82
CA TYR A 133 -1.35 10.60 8.04
C TYR A 133 -2.41 9.88 8.89
N ALA A 134 -2.87 8.71 8.48
CA ALA A 134 -3.80 7.89 9.25
C ALA A 134 -3.14 6.57 9.66
N ALA A 135 -3.26 6.22 10.94
CA ALA A 135 -2.74 4.98 11.48
C ALA A 135 -3.90 4.11 11.97
N GLU A 136 -3.92 2.86 11.52
CA GLU A 136 -5.00 1.91 11.81
C GLU A 136 -4.51 0.82 12.78
N PRO A 137 -5.32 0.43 13.80
CA PRO A 137 -4.99 -0.68 14.67
C PRO A 137 -5.18 -2.03 13.95
N SER A 138 -4.54 -3.08 14.44
CA SER A 138 -4.91 -4.45 14.08
C SER A 138 -6.05 -4.97 14.94
N LYS A 139 -6.64 -6.08 14.50
CA LYS A 139 -7.59 -6.86 15.29
C LYS A 139 -7.02 -7.27 16.66
N THR A 140 -5.73 -7.63 16.70
CA THR A 140 -5.02 -8.03 17.92
C THR A 140 -5.02 -6.92 18.96
N THR A 141 -4.90 -5.67 18.52
CA THR A 141 -4.94 -4.48 19.40
C THR A 141 -6.34 -4.18 19.88
N VAL A 142 -7.33 -4.17 18.98
CA VAL A 142 -8.71 -3.85 19.36
C VAL A 142 -9.35 -4.94 20.22
N TYR A 143 -9.00 -6.20 20.02
CA TYR A 143 -9.60 -7.36 20.68
C TYR A 143 -8.59 -8.18 21.48
N SER A 144 -7.64 -7.50 22.15
CA SER A 144 -6.57 -8.14 22.91
C SER A 144 -7.08 -9.05 24.05
N GLU A 145 -8.26 -8.77 24.59
CA GLU A 145 -8.93 -9.59 25.60
C GLU A 145 -9.30 -11.00 25.11
N PHE A 146 -9.41 -11.19 23.79
CA PHE A 146 -9.75 -12.47 23.17
C PHE A 146 -8.53 -13.23 22.64
N LEU A 147 -7.31 -12.78 22.93
CA LEU A 147 -6.10 -13.50 22.54
C LEU A 147 -5.96 -14.84 23.29
N PRO A 148 -5.32 -15.85 22.68
CA PRO A 148 -5.15 -17.16 23.30
C PRO A 148 -4.33 -17.08 24.59
N ASP A 149 -4.57 -18.03 25.50
CA ASP A 149 -3.80 -18.13 26.74
C ASP A 149 -2.31 -18.34 26.47
N GLY A 150 -1.47 -17.73 27.31
CA GLY A 150 0.00 -17.77 27.16
C GLY A 150 0.56 -16.75 26.17
N TYR A 151 -0.28 -16.02 25.42
CA TYR A 151 0.17 -14.89 24.62
C TYR A 151 0.18 -13.60 25.44
N ASN A 152 1.35 -12.98 25.57
CA ASN A 152 1.49 -11.66 26.19
C ASN A 152 1.43 -10.61 25.08
N TYR A 153 0.29 -9.93 24.98
CA TYR A 153 0.14 -8.83 24.03
C TYR A 153 1.12 -7.69 24.37
N ASN A 154 1.86 -7.25 23.35
CA ASN A 154 2.77 -6.11 23.42
C ASN A 154 2.56 -5.23 22.18
N ASN A 155 2.38 -3.92 22.38
CA ASN A 155 2.27 -2.92 21.32
C ASN A 155 3.29 -1.78 21.44
N GLU A 156 4.34 -1.96 22.26
CA GLU A 156 5.37 -0.95 22.52
C GLU A 156 5.99 -0.38 21.24
N ASN A 157 6.15 -1.20 20.19
CA ASN A 157 6.69 -0.74 18.91
C ASN A 157 5.81 0.34 18.26
N PHE A 158 4.49 0.13 18.26
CA PHE A 158 3.56 1.06 17.66
C PHE A 158 3.27 2.25 18.58
N GLU A 159 3.25 2.05 19.91
CA GLU A 159 3.20 3.16 20.88
C GLU A 159 4.41 4.09 20.74
N CYS A 160 5.61 3.52 20.56
CA CYS A 160 6.83 4.26 20.24
C CYS A 160 6.65 5.11 18.98
N PHE A 161 6.11 4.53 17.91
CA PHE A 161 5.81 5.25 16.68
C PHE A 161 4.80 6.39 16.87
N LEU A 162 3.69 6.16 17.56
CA LEU A 162 2.71 7.22 17.84
C LEU A 162 3.32 8.37 18.67
N SER A 163 4.20 8.07 19.62
CA SER A 163 4.96 9.09 20.35
C SER A 163 5.84 9.92 19.42
N LEU A 164 6.57 9.27 18.50
CA LEU A 164 7.42 9.95 17.53
C LEU A 164 6.61 10.89 16.62
N LEU A 165 5.46 10.45 16.11
CA LEU A 165 4.58 11.29 15.29
C LEU A 165 4.13 12.54 16.06
N LYS A 166 3.75 12.37 17.33
CA LYS A 166 3.35 13.46 18.21
C LYS A 166 4.50 14.43 18.47
N ASP A 167 5.67 13.92 18.86
CA ASP A 167 6.85 14.73 19.20
C ASP A 167 7.35 15.52 17.98
N LYS A 168 7.23 14.94 16.78
CA LYS A 168 7.56 15.56 15.49
C LYS A 168 6.49 16.52 14.97
N ASN A 169 5.34 16.65 15.65
CA ASN A 169 4.17 17.42 15.20
C ASN A 169 3.68 17.00 13.80
N VAL A 170 3.71 15.71 13.51
CA VAL A 170 3.03 15.17 12.33
C VAL A 170 1.52 15.36 12.52
N ASN A 171 0.84 15.80 11.47
CA ASN A 171 -0.60 15.83 11.41
C ASN A 171 -1.13 14.41 11.18
N TYR A 172 -1.34 13.68 12.26
CA TYR A 172 -1.84 12.31 12.20
C TYR A 172 -3.19 12.12 12.90
N LEU A 173 -3.86 11.04 12.53
CA LEU A 173 -5.02 10.47 13.22
C LEU A 173 -4.75 8.99 13.49
N TYR A 174 -4.89 8.56 14.74
CA TYR A 174 -4.97 7.13 15.08
C TYR A 174 -6.44 6.75 15.27
N THR A 175 -6.95 5.81 14.49
CA THR A 175 -8.37 5.42 14.54
C THR A 175 -8.69 4.41 15.65
N GLY A 176 -7.65 3.84 16.28
CA GLY A 176 -7.84 2.76 17.24
C GLY A 176 -8.63 3.18 18.47
N GLU A 177 -8.52 4.43 18.91
CA GLU A 177 -9.36 4.99 19.98
C GLU A 177 -10.85 4.87 19.64
N ALA A 178 -11.25 5.35 18.45
CA ALA A 178 -12.64 5.29 17.99
C ALA A 178 -13.15 3.84 17.83
N LEU A 179 -12.29 2.92 17.38
CA LEU A 179 -12.64 1.50 17.21
C LEU A 179 -12.77 0.78 18.56
N ILE A 180 -11.88 1.06 19.50
CA ILE A 180 -11.92 0.51 20.86
C ILE A 180 -13.15 1.01 21.60
N ASP A 181 -13.50 2.29 21.49
CA ASP A 181 -14.72 2.84 22.09
C ASP A 181 -15.97 2.16 21.53
N ALA A 182 -16.01 1.97 20.20
CA ALA A 182 -17.14 1.36 19.52
C ALA A 182 -17.30 -0.15 19.80
N LYS A 183 -16.22 -0.88 20.12
CA LYS A 183 -16.26 -2.36 20.27
C LYS A 183 -17.22 -2.83 21.37
N SER A 184 -17.49 -1.97 22.35
CA SER A 184 -18.44 -2.23 23.44
C SER A 184 -19.89 -2.41 22.98
N SER A 185 -20.25 -1.85 21.82
CA SER A 185 -21.63 -1.85 21.29
C SER A 185 -21.74 -2.37 19.85
N LYS A 186 -20.64 -2.46 19.12
CA LYS A 186 -20.58 -2.88 17.71
C LYS A 186 -19.42 -3.83 17.49
N GLN A 187 -19.64 -4.85 16.65
CA GLN A 187 -18.55 -5.70 16.17
C GLN A 187 -17.79 -4.94 15.06
N VAL A 188 -16.58 -4.47 15.35
CA VAL A 188 -15.76 -3.65 14.42
C VAL A 188 -14.69 -4.43 13.61
N PHE A 189 -14.37 -5.65 14.03
CA PHE A 189 -13.64 -6.65 13.24
C PHE A 189 -14.46 -7.92 13.24
N ASP A 190 -14.41 -8.74 12.19
CA ASP A 190 -15.13 -10.01 12.22
C ASP A 190 -14.63 -10.89 13.37
N LYS A 191 -15.48 -11.72 13.93
CA LYS A 191 -15.06 -12.66 14.97
C LYS A 191 -14.20 -13.76 14.36
N LYS A 192 -14.62 -14.30 13.20
CA LYS A 192 -13.98 -15.43 12.52
C LYS A 192 -13.47 -15.08 11.12
N TYR A 193 -14.33 -14.55 10.26
CA TYR A 193 -14.15 -14.45 8.81
C TYR A 193 -12.86 -13.73 8.41
N ASP A 194 -12.77 -12.42 8.63
CA ASP A 194 -11.52 -11.70 8.42
C ASP A 194 -10.74 -11.57 9.74
N ALA A 195 -9.54 -12.16 9.74
CA ALA A 195 -8.65 -12.14 10.89
C ALA A 195 -7.66 -10.96 10.86
N ASN A 196 -7.53 -10.26 9.73
CA ASN A 196 -6.54 -9.21 9.50
C ASN A 196 -7.15 -7.81 9.42
N HIS A 197 -8.32 -7.67 8.82
CA HIS A 197 -8.91 -6.37 8.50
C HIS A 197 -10.13 -6.07 9.37
N TRP A 198 -10.42 -4.78 9.52
CA TRP A 198 -11.72 -4.36 10.03
C TRP A 198 -12.87 -4.93 9.18
N ASN A 199 -14.05 -5.07 9.77
CA ASN A 199 -15.24 -5.34 8.98
C ASN A 199 -15.83 -4.03 8.44
N GLU A 200 -16.93 -4.08 7.67
CA GLU A 200 -17.48 -2.83 7.11
C GLU A 200 -17.94 -1.84 8.19
N THR A 201 -18.42 -2.33 9.34
CA THR A 201 -18.82 -1.47 10.47
C THR A 201 -17.60 -0.76 11.06
N GLY A 202 -16.49 -1.47 11.27
CA GLY A 202 -15.22 -0.87 11.71
C GLY A 202 -14.66 0.10 10.68
N ALA A 203 -14.67 -0.26 9.39
CA ALA A 203 -14.25 0.61 8.31
C ALA A 203 -15.05 1.92 8.28
N ILE A 204 -16.37 1.86 8.47
CA ILE A 204 -17.21 3.06 8.57
C ILE A 204 -16.75 3.95 9.73
N ILE A 205 -16.47 3.38 10.91
CA ILE A 205 -16.02 4.16 12.07
C ILE A 205 -14.66 4.81 11.82
N GLY A 206 -13.68 4.03 11.32
CA GLY A 206 -12.35 4.54 10.99
C GLY A 206 -12.38 5.60 9.90
N ILE A 207 -13.02 5.31 8.76
CA ILE A 207 -13.13 6.23 7.63
C ILE A 207 -13.96 7.47 7.99
N SER A 208 -15.01 7.36 8.83
CA SER A 208 -15.74 8.53 9.31
C SER A 208 -14.83 9.46 10.13
N SER A 209 -14.00 8.88 11.00
CA SER A 209 -13.04 9.64 11.81
C SER A 209 -12.00 10.35 10.92
N ILE A 210 -11.53 9.66 9.87
CA ILE A 210 -10.65 10.24 8.86
C ILE A 210 -11.36 11.39 8.12
N LEU A 211 -12.60 11.20 7.67
CA LEU A 211 -13.38 12.22 6.97
C LEU A 211 -13.64 13.45 7.84
N ASP A 212 -13.94 13.26 9.13
CA ASP A 212 -14.07 14.37 10.08
C ASP A 212 -12.76 15.16 10.19
N ARG A 213 -11.61 14.46 10.32
CA ARG A 213 -10.30 15.13 10.36
C ARG A 213 -9.95 15.83 9.04
N LEU A 214 -10.32 15.27 7.90
CA LEU A 214 -10.13 15.90 6.60
C LEU A 214 -11.04 17.12 6.41
N ASN A 215 -12.27 17.08 6.92
CA ASN A 215 -13.19 18.22 6.95
C ASN A 215 -12.64 19.39 7.78
N ASP A 216 -11.96 19.11 8.91
CA ASP A 216 -11.28 20.15 9.69
C ASP A 216 -10.13 20.83 8.89
N LEU A 217 -9.43 20.08 8.03
CA LEU A 217 -8.33 20.60 7.21
C LEU A 217 -8.82 21.36 5.97
N ASP A 218 -9.95 20.94 5.42
CA ASP A 218 -10.62 21.54 4.28
C ASP A 218 -12.14 21.33 4.37
N SER A 219 -12.87 22.41 4.68
CA SER A 219 -14.31 22.37 4.88
C SER A 219 -15.11 22.00 3.63
N ARG A 220 -14.46 21.90 2.46
CA ARG A 220 -15.07 21.39 1.22
C ARG A 220 -15.27 19.86 1.25
N VAL A 221 -14.59 19.14 2.15
CA VAL A 221 -14.77 17.69 2.33
C VAL A 221 -16.07 17.45 3.10
N ASP A 222 -17.01 16.72 2.51
CA ASP A 222 -18.24 16.37 3.24
C ASP A 222 -17.96 15.35 4.35
N LYS A 223 -18.79 15.35 5.41
CA LYS A 223 -18.76 14.32 6.45
C LYS A 223 -19.38 13.00 5.97
N PHE A 224 -19.07 11.91 6.66
CA PHE A 224 -19.70 10.62 6.38
C PHE A 224 -21.22 10.67 6.66
N ASP A 225 -22.02 10.07 5.77
CA ASP A 225 -23.48 9.98 5.92
C ASP A 225 -23.93 8.53 5.74
N ILE A 226 -24.24 7.88 6.86
CA ILE A 226 -24.73 6.49 6.89
C ILE A 226 -26.04 6.30 6.11
N ASN A 227 -26.85 7.36 5.93
CA ASN A 227 -28.13 7.25 5.23
C ASN A 227 -27.95 6.99 3.73
N LYS A 228 -26.76 7.24 3.17
CA LYS A 228 -26.40 6.88 1.79
C LYS A 228 -26.23 5.38 1.60
N PHE A 229 -26.19 4.60 2.67
CA PHE A 229 -25.94 3.17 2.64
C PHE A 229 -27.14 2.35 3.11
N GLU A 230 -27.25 1.14 2.58
CA GLU A 230 -28.17 0.10 3.01
C GLU A 230 -27.38 -1.05 3.62
N ALA A 231 -27.73 -1.42 4.86
CA ALA A 231 -27.11 -2.55 5.54
C ALA A 231 -27.72 -3.86 5.05
N VAL A 232 -26.86 -4.80 4.68
CA VAL A 232 -27.21 -6.14 4.19
C VAL A 232 -26.42 -7.17 4.99
N GLU A 233 -27.09 -8.22 5.42
CA GLU A 233 -26.44 -9.34 6.12
C GLU A 233 -25.85 -10.32 5.10
N TYR A 234 -24.61 -10.75 5.32
CA TYR A 234 -23.93 -11.77 4.53
C TYR A 234 -23.51 -12.92 5.42
N THR A 235 -23.69 -14.16 4.97
CA THR A 235 -23.24 -15.35 5.70
C THR A 235 -21.94 -15.84 5.10
N ASN A 236 -20.85 -15.73 5.87
CA ASN A 236 -19.55 -16.28 5.52
C ASN A 236 -19.45 -17.70 6.06
N THR A 237 -19.21 -18.64 5.13
CA THR A 237 -19.14 -20.07 5.43
C THR A 237 -17.71 -20.60 5.48
N THR A 238 -16.73 -19.80 5.05
CA THR A 238 -15.31 -20.19 5.08
C THR A 238 -14.40 -19.01 5.37
N LEU A 239 -13.21 -19.26 5.92
CA LEU A 239 -12.14 -18.26 6.01
C LEU A 239 -11.62 -17.87 4.60
N PRO A 240 -11.23 -16.60 4.36
CA PRO A 240 -10.87 -16.10 3.03
C PRO A 240 -9.69 -16.84 2.36
N VAL A 241 -8.67 -17.22 3.14
CA VAL A 241 -7.43 -17.79 2.59
C VAL A 241 -7.30 -19.29 2.84
N SER A 242 -7.91 -19.87 3.88
CA SER A 242 -7.77 -21.30 4.17
C SER A 242 -8.94 -22.15 3.69
N HIS A 243 -10.05 -21.50 3.32
CA HIS A 243 -11.34 -22.14 3.11
C HIS A 243 -11.84 -22.98 4.30
N PHE A 244 -11.28 -22.74 5.50
CA PHE A 244 -11.68 -23.43 6.71
C PHE A 244 -13.14 -23.11 7.05
N ASP A 245 -13.93 -24.15 7.33
CA ASP A 245 -15.36 -24.04 7.57
C ASP A 245 -15.65 -23.12 8.77
N ILE A 246 -16.46 -22.09 8.54
CA ILE A 246 -17.00 -21.23 9.58
C ILE A 246 -18.51 -21.04 9.33
N ASN A 247 -19.18 -20.36 10.25
CA ASN A 247 -20.53 -19.87 10.04
C ASN A 247 -20.67 -18.56 10.79
N GLU A 248 -20.46 -17.46 10.08
CA GLU A 248 -20.52 -16.12 10.65
C GLU A 248 -21.36 -15.20 9.76
N LYS A 249 -22.29 -14.49 10.38
CA LYS A 249 -23.05 -13.42 9.75
C LYS A 249 -22.31 -12.11 9.95
N THR A 250 -22.00 -11.42 8.86
CA THR A 250 -21.39 -10.09 8.86
C THR A 250 -22.34 -9.08 8.22
N THR A 251 -22.16 -7.81 8.54
CA THR A 251 -22.93 -6.71 7.93
C THR A 251 -22.09 -6.04 6.85
N HIS A 252 -22.67 -5.93 5.66
CA HIS A 252 -22.15 -5.15 4.55
C HIS A 252 -23.05 -3.93 4.31
N TYR A 253 -22.48 -2.84 3.82
CA TYR A 253 -23.16 -1.57 3.59
C TYR A 253 -23.05 -1.23 2.10
N ASN A 254 -24.15 -1.40 1.38
CA ASN A 254 -24.20 -1.11 -0.05
C ASN A 254 -24.56 0.36 -0.24
N LEU A 255 -23.82 1.04 -1.11
CA LEU A 255 -24.12 2.42 -1.46
C LEU A 255 -25.44 2.43 -2.26
N LYS A 256 -26.45 3.16 -1.77
CA LYS A 256 -27.79 3.22 -2.40
C LYS A 256 -27.74 3.88 -3.78
N LYS A 257 -26.82 4.84 -3.95
CA LYS A 257 -26.59 5.53 -5.21
C LYS A 257 -25.11 5.89 -5.33
N ASP A 258 -24.44 5.28 -6.30
CA ASP A 258 -23.07 5.61 -6.67
C ASP A 258 -23.09 6.71 -7.75
N ASN A 259 -22.57 7.89 -7.42
CA ASN A 259 -22.42 8.98 -8.40
C ASN A 259 -21.00 9.04 -8.95
N SER A 260 -20.09 8.19 -8.47
CA SER A 260 -18.70 8.17 -8.89
C SER A 260 -18.51 7.41 -10.20
N LEU A 261 -17.61 7.91 -11.04
CA LEU A 261 -17.25 7.31 -12.33
C LEU A 261 -15.81 6.80 -12.24
N SER A 262 -15.61 5.51 -12.48
CA SER A 262 -14.26 4.95 -12.54
C SER A 262 -13.52 5.44 -13.79
N ILE A 263 -12.33 5.99 -13.57
CA ILE A 263 -11.43 6.48 -14.62
C ILE A 263 -10.32 5.46 -14.81
N THR A 264 -10.19 4.93 -16.02
CA THR A 264 -9.23 3.87 -16.35
C THR A 264 -8.02 4.34 -17.15
N ASP A 265 -8.01 5.61 -17.58
CA ASP A 265 -7.01 6.21 -18.48
C ASP A 265 -5.57 5.93 -18.04
N PHE A 266 -5.32 5.92 -16.73
CA PHE A 266 -4.00 5.79 -16.15
C PHE A 266 -3.62 4.35 -15.72
N ARG A 267 -4.56 3.40 -15.73
CA ARG A 267 -4.44 2.10 -15.04
C ARG A 267 -3.21 1.27 -15.43
N ASN A 268 -2.74 1.41 -16.67
CA ASN A 268 -1.58 0.67 -17.18
C ASN A 268 -0.38 1.58 -17.53
N GLU A 269 -0.49 2.88 -17.24
CA GLU A 269 0.52 3.88 -17.60
C GLU A 269 1.25 4.43 -16.38
N ILE A 270 0.61 4.42 -15.21
CA ILE A 270 1.25 4.95 -14.01
C ILE A 270 2.37 4.04 -13.52
N LYS A 271 3.41 4.67 -12.98
CA LYS A 271 4.47 3.98 -12.26
C LYS A 271 3.86 3.31 -11.03
N GLN A 272 4.15 2.02 -10.83
CA GLN A 272 3.75 1.27 -9.64
C GLN A 272 4.80 0.19 -9.32
N SER A 273 4.85 -0.20 -8.05
CA SER A 273 5.55 -1.40 -7.61
C SER A 273 4.93 -2.63 -8.27
N LYS A 274 5.79 -3.51 -8.80
CA LYS A 274 5.36 -4.79 -9.38
C LYS A 274 4.65 -5.70 -8.38
N GLN A 275 4.92 -5.53 -7.08
CA GLN A 275 4.32 -6.32 -6.01
C GLN A 275 3.01 -5.70 -5.49
N PHE A 276 2.89 -4.37 -5.56
CA PHE A 276 1.80 -3.62 -4.96
C PHE A 276 1.16 -2.71 -6.01
N THR A 277 0.32 -3.32 -6.86
CA THR A 277 -0.19 -2.72 -8.10
C THR A 277 -1.59 -2.13 -7.99
N TYR A 278 -2.20 -2.10 -6.80
CA TYR A 278 -3.56 -1.56 -6.66
C TYR A 278 -3.59 -0.08 -7.04
N PHE A 279 -4.51 0.26 -7.95
CA PHE A 279 -4.82 1.60 -8.40
C PHE A 279 -6.31 1.74 -8.61
N ALA A 280 -6.88 2.85 -8.13
CA ALA A 280 -8.22 3.27 -8.49
C ALA A 280 -8.25 4.79 -8.69
N ASN A 281 -9.07 5.23 -9.64
CA ASN A 281 -9.41 6.63 -9.82
C ASN A 281 -10.93 6.73 -10.01
N TYR A 282 -11.58 7.54 -9.21
CA TYR A 282 -13.01 7.81 -9.25
C TYR A 282 -13.24 9.31 -9.36
N LYS A 283 -14.04 9.76 -10.34
CA LYS A 283 -14.49 11.16 -10.46
C LYS A 283 -15.96 11.28 -10.12
N ASN A 284 -16.33 12.26 -9.30
CA ASN A 284 -17.72 12.56 -8.98
C ASN A 284 -18.19 13.80 -9.75
N PRO A 285 -18.87 13.65 -10.91
CA PRO A 285 -19.38 14.77 -11.68
C PRO A 285 -20.46 15.58 -10.95
N ASN A 286 -21.06 15.02 -9.88
CA ASN A 286 -22.08 15.69 -9.09
C ASN A 286 -21.49 16.48 -7.91
N ASN A 287 -20.21 16.30 -7.58
CA ASN A 287 -19.53 16.99 -6.48
C ASN A 287 -18.27 17.73 -6.96
N LYS A 288 -18.40 18.58 -7.99
CA LYS A 288 -17.25 19.25 -8.65
C LYS A 288 -16.50 20.26 -7.78
N ASN A 289 -17.13 20.75 -6.71
CA ASN A 289 -16.54 21.77 -5.83
C ASN A 289 -15.78 21.16 -4.65
N ALA A 290 -15.98 19.87 -4.37
CA ALA A 290 -15.22 19.14 -3.36
C ALA A 290 -13.75 18.99 -3.80
N PRO A 291 -12.81 18.79 -2.86
CA PRO A 291 -11.40 18.70 -3.19
C PRO A 291 -11.11 17.37 -3.91
N LYS A 292 -9.99 17.35 -4.63
CA LYS A 292 -9.37 16.12 -5.14
C LYS A 292 -8.45 15.53 -4.07
N ILE A 293 -8.59 14.24 -3.82
CA ILE A 293 -7.75 13.51 -2.85
C ILE A 293 -6.87 12.45 -3.51
N LEU A 294 -5.60 12.42 -3.12
CA LEU A 294 -4.67 11.33 -3.40
C LEU A 294 -4.47 10.51 -2.12
N ILE A 295 -4.79 9.22 -2.18
CA ILE A 295 -4.76 8.30 -1.05
C ILE A 295 -3.68 7.24 -1.30
N PHE A 296 -2.69 7.18 -0.41
CA PHE A 296 -1.80 6.04 -0.27
C PHE A 296 -2.36 5.16 0.84
N ALA A 297 -3.00 4.05 0.49
CA ALA A 297 -3.60 3.15 1.48
C ALA A 297 -3.33 1.67 1.19
N GLY A 298 -3.32 0.87 2.26
CA GLY A 298 -3.11 -0.57 2.20
C GLY A 298 -4.40 -1.35 1.92
N SER A 299 -4.43 -2.60 2.37
CA SER A 299 -5.56 -3.51 2.20
C SER A 299 -6.78 -3.14 3.05
N TYR A 300 -6.62 -2.35 4.11
CA TYR A 300 -7.73 -1.84 4.92
C TYR A 300 -8.74 -1.05 4.09
N PHE A 301 -8.29 -0.34 3.06
CA PHE A 301 -9.17 0.40 2.17
C PHE A 301 -9.77 -0.47 1.05
N GLN A 302 -9.31 -1.72 0.84
CA GLN A 302 -9.74 -2.54 -0.30
C GLN A 302 -11.24 -2.84 -0.26
N GLY A 303 -11.98 -2.38 -1.27
CA GLY A 303 -13.45 -2.49 -1.29
C GLY A 303 -14.17 -1.59 -0.28
N ARG A 304 -13.43 -0.65 0.34
CA ARG A 304 -13.93 0.35 1.30
C ARG A 304 -13.92 1.77 0.74
N ASP A 305 -13.42 1.96 -0.48
CA ASP A 305 -13.42 3.26 -1.18
C ASP A 305 -14.83 3.85 -1.27
N LYS A 306 -15.85 2.98 -1.41
CA LYS A 306 -17.28 3.37 -1.41
C LYS A 306 -17.72 4.21 -0.22
N PHE A 307 -16.99 4.18 0.90
CA PHE A 307 -17.29 4.96 2.10
C PHE A 307 -16.80 6.41 2.05
N LEU A 308 -16.02 6.78 1.03
CA LEU A 308 -15.49 8.13 0.86
C LEU A 308 -15.61 8.70 -0.57
N THR A 309 -15.91 7.88 -1.59
CA THR A 309 -15.95 8.33 -2.99
C THR A 309 -16.92 9.48 -3.26
N GLU A 310 -18.00 9.58 -2.48
CA GLU A 310 -18.99 10.65 -2.62
C GLU A 310 -18.58 11.97 -1.97
N ASN A 311 -17.53 11.98 -1.14
CA ASN A 311 -17.08 13.13 -0.34
C ASN A 311 -16.07 14.02 -1.08
N PHE A 312 -15.60 13.59 -2.25
CA PHE A 312 -14.56 14.26 -3.04
C PHE A 312 -14.99 14.44 -4.50
N SER A 313 -14.37 15.39 -5.21
CA SER A 313 -14.60 15.56 -6.65
C SER A 313 -13.84 14.52 -7.48
N GLU A 314 -12.69 14.09 -6.98
CA GLU A 314 -11.89 13.00 -7.54
C GLU A 314 -11.12 12.30 -6.42
N VAL A 315 -11.19 10.97 -6.39
CA VAL A 315 -10.47 10.09 -5.46
C VAL A 315 -9.48 9.26 -6.25
N ILE A 316 -8.20 9.45 -5.99
CA ILE A 316 -7.12 8.63 -6.54
C ILE A 316 -6.56 7.79 -5.41
N ARG A 317 -6.57 6.47 -5.56
CA ARG A 317 -5.98 5.54 -4.59
C ARG A 317 -4.83 4.77 -5.21
N ILE A 318 -3.67 4.87 -4.58
CA ILE A 318 -2.46 4.11 -4.86
C ILE A 318 -2.23 3.17 -3.68
N HIS A 319 -1.82 1.93 -3.94
CA HIS A 319 -1.35 1.06 -2.85
C HIS A 319 -0.18 1.74 -2.12
N ASN A 320 -0.24 1.91 -0.78
CA ASN A 320 0.76 2.67 -0.02
C ASN A 320 2.21 2.16 -0.15
N TYR A 321 2.51 0.95 0.34
CA TYR A 321 3.83 0.33 0.54
C TYR A 321 5.00 0.93 -0.26
N HIS A 322 5.52 0.24 -1.28
CA HIS A 322 6.71 0.73 -1.99
C HIS A 322 6.43 1.97 -2.85
N ASN A 323 5.16 2.28 -3.10
CA ASN A 323 4.76 3.36 -4.00
C ASN A 323 4.84 4.73 -3.32
N VAL A 324 4.60 4.85 -2.02
CA VAL A 324 4.58 6.16 -1.32
C VAL A 324 5.93 6.87 -1.38
N ILE A 325 7.04 6.13 -1.53
CA ILE A 325 8.38 6.67 -1.80
C ILE A 325 8.40 7.55 -3.06
N ASP A 326 7.46 7.30 -3.98
CA ASP A 326 7.28 8.05 -5.21
C ASP A 326 6.17 9.10 -5.16
N TYR A 327 5.86 9.65 -3.97
CA TYR A 327 4.75 10.59 -3.80
C TYR A 327 4.82 11.83 -4.73
N ASP A 328 6.01 12.35 -5.01
CA ASP A 328 6.24 13.52 -5.88
C ASP A 328 5.77 13.25 -7.31
N TYR A 329 6.04 12.04 -7.81
CA TYR A 329 5.54 11.58 -9.10
C TYR A 329 4.02 11.58 -9.15
N TYR A 330 3.34 11.02 -8.14
CA TYR A 330 1.87 10.98 -8.13
C TYR A 330 1.26 12.36 -7.95
N ILE A 331 1.87 13.25 -7.17
CA ILE A 331 1.43 14.63 -7.00
C ILE A 331 1.55 15.41 -8.32
N ASN A 332 2.67 15.24 -9.05
CA ASN A 332 2.83 15.79 -10.40
C ASN A 332 1.78 15.25 -11.37
N VAL A 333 1.43 13.97 -11.30
CA VAL A 333 0.44 13.39 -12.23
C VAL A 333 -0.98 13.85 -11.90
N PHE A 334 -1.38 13.85 -10.63
CA PHE A 334 -2.79 13.99 -10.25
C PHE A 334 -3.19 15.38 -9.77
N ASN A 335 -2.23 16.21 -9.35
CA ASN A 335 -2.46 17.56 -8.81
C ASN A 335 -3.53 17.59 -7.68
N PRO A 336 -3.35 16.83 -6.58
CA PRO A 336 -4.35 16.74 -5.53
C PRO A 336 -4.44 18.02 -4.70
N ASP A 337 -5.63 18.33 -4.16
CA ASP A 337 -5.80 19.33 -3.10
C ASP A 337 -5.36 18.77 -1.73
N ILE A 338 -5.56 17.46 -1.55
CA ILE A 338 -5.38 16.74 -0.29
C ILE A 338 -4.64 15.42 -0.53
N VAL A 339 -3.70 15.09 0.36
CA VAL A 339 -3.04 13.80 0.44
C VAL A 339 -3.41 13.11 1.75
N LEU A 340 -3.85 11.86 1.64
CA LEU A 340 -4.02 10.93 2.77
C LEU A 340 -3.00 9.81 2.64
N PHE A 341 -2.14 9.65 3.64
CA PHE A 341 -1.25 8.50 3.75
C PHE A 341 -1.68 7.63 4.91
N GLU A 342 -2.15 6.42 4.63
CA GLU A 342 -2.59 5.44 5.63
C GLU A 342 -1.59 4.29 5.77
N SER A 343 -1.46 3.76 6.99
CA SER A 343 -0.89 2.42 7.22
C SER A 343 -1.46 1.75 8.45
N THR A 344 -1.40 0.42 8.49
CA THR A 344 -1.81 -0.39 9.64
C THR A 344 -0.60 -0.79 10.48
N GLU A 345 -0.74 -0.89 11.80
CA GLU A 345 0.37 -1.13 12.74
C GLU A 345 1.27 -2.34 12.40
N TYR A 346 0.70 -3.44 11.88
CA TYR A 346 1.50 -4.64 11.55
C TYR A 346 2.32 -4.50 10.26
N THR A 347 2.14 -3.39 9.52
CA THR A 347 2.82 -3.14 8.24
C THR A 347 4.11 -2.35 8.40
N HIS A 348 4.47 -1.95 9.62
CA HIS A 348 5.66 -1.16 9.90
C HIS A 348 6.91 -2.04 9.88
N SER A 349 7.42 -2.31 8.67
CA SER A 349 8.67 -3.05 8.44
C SER A 349 9.29 -2.72 7.09
N ASP A 350 10.57 -3.05 6.93
CA ASP A 350 11.35 -2.84 5.70
C ASP A 350 10.72 -3.51 4.46
N TYR A 351 10.02 -4.64 4.65
CA TYR A 351 9.33 -5.31 3.55
C TYR A 351 8.25 -4.44 2.91
N TYR A 352 7.48 -3.69 3.70
CA TYR A 352 6.38 -2.85 3.23
C TYR A 352 6.82 -1.42 2.95
N PHE A 353 7.73 -0.88 3.76
CA PHE A 353 8.29 0.47 3.60
C PHE A 353 9.81 0.37 3.63
N PRO A 354 10.49 0.29 2.47
CA PRO A 354 11.92 0.01 2.43
C PRO A 354 12.74 1.13 3.10
N LEU A 355 13.42 0.78 4.18
CA LEU A 355 14.16 1.67 5.08
C LEU A 355 15.27 2.41 4.33
N ASP A 356 16.02 1.70 3.49
CA ASP A 356 17.05 2.32 2.65
C ASP A 356 16.46 3.34 1.68
N LYS A 357 15.27 3.09 1.12
CA LYS A 357 14.64 4.06 0.21
C LYS A 357 14.15 5.30 0.96
N MET A 358 13.57 5.12 2.14
CA MET A 358 13.10 6.25 2.97
C MET A 358 14.27 7.14 3.41
N LYS A 359 15.38 6.55 3.87
CA LYS A 359 16.61 7.28 4.24
C LYS A 359 17.20 8.08 3.07
N ASN A 360 17.15 7.52 1.87
CA ASN A 360 17.73 8.11 0.66
C ASN A 360 16.71 8.87 -0.20
N THR A 361 15.49 9.11 0.30
CA THR A 361 14.49 9.90 -0.44
C THR A 361 14.93 11.35 -0.49
N THR A 362 14.95 11.92 -1.69
CA THR A 362 15.21 13.35 -1.89
C THR A 362 13.90 14.13 -1.83
N TYR A 363 13.86 15.15 -0.96
CA TYR A 363 12.70 16.01 -0.80
C TYR A 363 12.97 17.34 -1.51
N ASN A 364 12.43 17.52 -2.71
CA ASN A 364 12.58 18.78 -3.44
C ASN A 364 12.02 19.94 -2.60
N LYS A 365 12.87 20.92 -2.28
CA LYS A 365 12.41 22.21 -1.74
C LYS A 365 11.54 22.89 -2.79
N GLU A 366 10.66 23.79 -2.39
CA GLU A 366 9.86 24.53 -3.37
C GLU A 366 10.76 25.47 -4.19
N LEU A 367 10.50 25.57 -5.50
CA LEU A 367 11.30 26.41 -6.42
C LEU A 367 11.40 27.88 -5.95
N LYS A 368 10.37 28.40 -5.28
CA LYS A 368 10.36 29.78 -4.76
C LYS A 368 11.49 30.04 -3.77
N ASN A 369 12.00 29.01 -3.08
CA ASN A 369 13.12 29.14 -2.16
C ASN A 369 14.43 29.50 -2.88
N TYR A 370 14.48 29.37 -4.20
CA TYR A 370 15.64 29.67 -5.05
C TYR A 370 15.47 30.93 -5.89
N SER A 371 14.48 31.78 -5.60
CA SER A 371 14.18 32.99 -6.39
C SER A 371 15.34 33.99 -6.48
N ASN A 372 16.31 33.92 -5.56
CA ASN A 372 17.45 34.84 -5.46
C ASN A 372 18.77 34.24 -5.94
N LEU A 373 18.78 33.00 -6.47
CA LEU A 373 20.02 32.36 -6.92
C LEU A 373 20.57 33.03 -8.18
N LEU A 374 21.90 32.98 -8.33
CA LEU A 374 22.57 33.50 -9.52
C LEU A 374 22.26 32.60 -10.73
N GLU A 375 21.68 33.18 -11.77
CA GLU A 375 21.50 32.46 -13.03
C GLU A 375 22.85 32.21 -13.72
N SER A 376 23.16 30.96 -14.06
CA SER A 376 24.39 30.61 -14.75
C SER A 376 24.25 29.32 -15.59
N LYS A 377 25.19 29.10 -16.51
CA LYS A 377 25.18 27.98 -17.46
C LYS A 377 26.06 26.81 -16.99
N PHE A 378 25.89 26.37 -15.75
CA PHE A 378 26.67 25.27 -15.18
C PHE A 378 26.20 23.89 -15.68
N ALA A 379 24.98 23.80 -16.18
CA ALA A 379 24.39 22.59 -16.74
C ALA A 379 23.60 22.92 -18.03
N TYR A 380 23.52 21.97 -18.95
CA TYR A 380 22.87 22.15 -20.25
C TYR A 380 22.32 20.84 -20.84
N ILE A 381 21.40 20.98 -21.80
CA ILE A 381 20.82 19.88 -22.60
C ILE A 381 21.38 19.91 -24.03
N LYS A 382 21.72 18.75 -24.58
CA LYS A 382 22.22 18.63 -25.96
C LYS A 382 21.09 18.68 -26.98
N ASP A 383 20.03 17.92 -26.73
CA ASP A 383 18.79 17.94 -27.50
C ASP A 383 17.71 18.55 -26.63
N ASN A 384 17.12 19.65 -27.10
CA ASN A 384 16.08 20.36 -26.40
C ASN A 384 14.69 20.10 -26.98
N THR A 385 14.54 19.14 -27.89
CA THR A 385 13.25 18.85 -28.54
C THR A 385 12.72 17.50 -28.09
N PHE A 386 11.60 17.52 -27.39
CA PHE A 386 10.96 16.33 -26.82
C PHE A 386 9.61 16.08 -27.49
N LYS A 387 9.22 14.81 -27.56
CA LYS A 387 7.93 14.40 -28.15
C LYS A 387 6.89 14.18 -27.05
N LYS A 388 5.65 14.57 -27.33
CA LYS A 388 4.50 14.16 -26.52
C LYS A 388 4.25 12.66 -26.71
N SER A 389 3.74 12.01 -25.67
CA SER A 389 3.27 10.62 -25.79
C SER A 389 1.96 10.58 -26.58
N ASP A 390 1.72 9.47 -27.28
CA ASP A 390 0.41 9.16 -27.86
C ASP A 390 -0.57 8.54 -26.83
N THR A 391 -0.11 8.36 -25.58
CA THR A 391 -0.87 7.79 -24.47
C THR A 391 -1.38 8.88 -23.50
N ASN A 392 -2.08 8.49 -22.43
CA ASN A 392 -2.66 9.45 -21.47
C ASN A 392 -1.61 10.15 -20.60
N LEU A 393 -0.42 9.58 -20.47
CA LEU A 393 0.70 10.11 -19.70
C LEU A 393 1.93 10.34 -20.59
N THR A 394 2.55 11.52 -20.48
CA THR A 394 3.85 11.80 -21.07
C THR A 394 4.91 11.79 -19.97
N SER A 395 5.92 10.95 -20.13
CA SER A 395 7.07 10.83 -19.23
C SER A 395 8.33 11.32 -19.92
N PHE A 396 9.03 12.24 -19.28
CA PHE A 396 10.30 12.78 -19.76
C PHE A 396 11.45 12.15 -18.98
N SER A 397 12.49 11.72 -19.70
CA SER A 397 13.84 11.56 -19.15
C SER A 397 14.78 12.43 -19.97
N ILE A 398 15.34 13.45 -19.34
CA ILE A 398 16.13 14.49 -20.00
C ILE A 398 17.58 14.37 -19.54
N PRO A 399 18.50 13.91 -20.42
CA PRO A 399 19.92 13.86 -20.10
C PRO A 399 20.49 15.27 -19.88
N ILE A 400 21.14 15.48 -18.74
CA ILE A 400 21.79 16.73 -18.38
C ILE A 400 23.31 16.56 -18.45
N GLU A 401 23.98 17.51 -19.10
CA GLU A 401 25.43 17.59 -19.17
C GLU A 401 25.92 18.78 -18.33
N GLY A 402 27.16 18.72 -17.84
CA GLY A 402 27.75 19.77 -17.00
C GLY A 402 27.93 19.33 -15.55
N GLU A 403 27.82 20.28 -14.62
CA GLU A 403 28.01 20.02 -13.19
C GLU A 403 26.83 19.26 -12.57
N LYS A 404 27.06 18.61 -11.43
CA LYS A 404 26.07 17.80 -10.71
C LYS A 404 24.93 18.66 -10.14
N LEU A 405 23.72 18.12 -10.19
CA LEU A 405 22.50 18.79 -9.71
C LEU A 405 22.11 18.34 -8.30
N SER A 406 21.51 19.26 -7.52
CA SER A 406 20.78 18.93 -6.29
C SER A 406 19.29 18.70 -6.57
N TYR A 407 18.65 19.63 -7.29
CA TYR A 407 17.23 19.59 -7.61
C TYR A 407 16.97 20.04 -9.06
N ALA A 408 15.81 19.64 -9.58
CA ALA A 408 15.32 20.07 -10.88
C ALA A 408 13.80 20.27 -10.87
N TYR A 409 13.32 21.20 -11.69
CA TYR A 409 11.91 21.54 -11.81
C TYR A 409 11.54 21.79 -13.26
N ALA A 410 10.33 21.39 -13.65
CA ALA A 410 9.75 21.73 -14.94
C ALA A 410 8.59 22.71 -14.75
N ASP A 411 8.66 23.89 -15.38
CA ASP A 411 7.55 24.82 -15.46
C ASP A 411 6.74 24.57 -16.72
N ILE A 412 5.55 24.01 -16.51
CA ILE A 412 4.59 23.69 -17.55
C ILE A 412 3.38 24.61 -17.39
N SER A 413 3.34 25.70 -18.14
CA SER A 413 2.24 26.67 -18.13
C SER A 413 1.95 27.26 -16.74
N ASN A 414 3.00 27.67 -16.01
CA ASN A 414 2.97 28.15 -14.62
C ASN A 414 2.64 27.08 -13.57
N ARG A 415 2.62 25.80 -13.95
CA ARG A 415 2.57 24.68 -13.03
C ARG A 415 3.99 24.14 -12.87
N ILE A 416 4.57 24.35 -11.69
CA ILE A 416 5.88 23.82 -11.34
C ILE A 416 5.73 22.34 -10.95
N LEU A 417 6.42 21.48 -11.69
CA LEU A 417 6.56 20.07 -11.38
C LEU A 417 7.94 19.81 -10.78
N ASP A 418 7.96 19.00 -9.72
CA ASP A 418 9.22 18.52 -9.14
C ASP A 418 9.81 17.41 -10.01
N CYS A 419 11.06 17.55 -10.42
CA CYS A 419 11.72 16.51 -11.19
C CYS A 419 12.71 15.74 -10.32
N ARG A 420 12.89 14.47 -10.65
CA ARG A 420 13.89 13.62 -10.02
C ARG A 420 15.19 13.67 -10.78
N VAL A 421 16.27 13.93 -10.07
CA VAL A 421 17.62 13.80 -10.60
C VAL A 421 18.09 12.37 -10.34
N LYS A 422 18.47 11.65 -11.38
CA LYS A 422 19.04 10.30 -11.28
C LYS A 422 20.39 10.23 -11.95
N GLU A 423 21.25 9.35 -11.46
CA GLU A 423 22.50 9.02 -12.13
C GLU A 423 22.40 7.61 -12.74
N ILE A 424 22.55 7.54 -14.07
CA ILE A 424 22.47 6.30 -14.86
C ILE A 424 23.74 6.21 -15.70
N ASN A 425 24.55 5.17 -15.45
CA ASN A 425 25.82 4.93 -16.16
C ASN A 425 26.77 6.15 -16.16
N GLY A 426 26.85 6.86 -15.03
CA GLY A 426 27.69 8.05 -14.87
C GLY A 426 27.16 9.30 -15.57
N LYS A 427 25.91 9.28 -16.04
CA LYS A 427 25.21 10.44 -16.60
C LYS A 427 24.02 10.80 -15.72
N GLN A 428 23.82 12.09 -15.51
CA GLN A 428 22.65 12.58 -14.79
C GLN A 428 21.48 12.80 -15.73
N GLU A 429 20.30 12.36 -15.34
CA GLU A 429 19.03 12.53 -16.04
C GLU A 429 18.02 13.19 -15.11
N VAL A 430 17.20 14.05 -15.70
CA VAL A 430 16.06 14.68 -15.01
C VAL A 430 14.78 14.02 -15.50
N GLU A 431 14.04 13.42 -14.57
CA GLU A 431 12.82 12.67 -14.85
C GLU A 431 11.58 13.30 -14.23
N PHE A 432 10.48 13.37 -14.99
CA PHE A 432 9.15 13.71 -14.48
C PHE A 432 8.06 13.22 -15.45
N SER A 433 6.82 13.17 -14.97
CA SER A 433 5.65 12.79 -15.78
C SER A 433 4.49 13.74 -15.57
N ILE A 434 3.68 13.92 -16.60
CA ILE A 434 2.50 14.78 -16.61
C ILE A 434 1.41 14.18 -17.51
N PRO A 435 0.12 14.34 -17.20
CA PRO A 435 -0.95 13.97 -18.12
C PRO A 435 -0.76 14.64 -19.49
N THR A 436 -0.81 13.85 -20.56
CA THR A 436 -0.61 14.32 -21.94
C THR A 436 -1.65 15.40 -22.31
N SER A 437 -2.84 15.33 -21.74
CA SER A 437 -3.90 16.32 -21.91
C SER A 437 -3.49 17.73 -21.48
N GLU A 438 -2.62 17.87 -20.47
CA GLU A 438 -2.16 19.16 -19.96
C GLU A 438 -1.12 19.84 -20.89
N ILE A 439 -0.38 19.05 -21.67
CA ILE A 439 0.66 19.54 -22.59
C ILE A 439 0.24 19.46 -24.06
N LYS A 440 -0.99 19.04 -24.36
CA LYS A 440 -1.47 18.81 -25.74
C LYS A 440 -1.24 20.01 -26.65
N ASN A 441 -1.54 21.21 -26.15
CA ASN A 441 -1.43 22.46 -26.90
C ASN A 441 -0.13 23.23 -26.58
N LEU A 442 0.78 22.64 -25.82
CA LEU A 442 2.03 23.26 -25.40
C LEU A 442 3.13 22.98 -26.45
N SER A 443 3.88 24.02 -26.80
CA SER A 443 5.02 23.93 -27.73
C SER A 443 6.38 24.04 -27.05
N LYS A 444 6.41 24.47 -25.78
CA LYS A 444 7.64 24.62 -25.00
C LYS A 444 7.36 24.61 -23.50
N PHE A 445 8.36 24.23 -22.72
CA PHE A 445 8.38 24.36 -21.26
C PHE A 445 9.78 24.81 -20.80
N SER A 446 9.88 25.31 -19.57
CA SER A 446 11.16 25.68 -18.96
C SER A 446 11.61 24.61 -17.98
N LEU A 447 12.90 24.30 -17.98
CA LEU A 447 13.54 23.42 -17.02
C LEU A 447 14.50 24.24 -16.15
N TYR A 448 14.27 24.21 -14.84
CA TYR A 448 15.11 24.86 -13.84
C TYR A 448 15.99 23.82 -13.16
N LEU A 449 17.30 24.05 -13.14
CA LEU A 449 18.28 23.16 -12.53
C LEU A 449 18.99 23.89 -11.38
N ILE A 450 19.10 23.25 -10.23
CA ILE A 450 19.78 23.78 -9.04
C ILE A 450 21.12 23.08 -8.88
N SER A 451 22.19 23.85 -8.67
CA SER A 451 23.54 23.31 -8.48
C SER A 451 23.65 22.49 -7.20
N GLU A 452 24.60 21.56 -7.14
CA GLU A 452 24.80 20.68 -5.97
C GLU A 452 24.98 21.45 -4.64
N ASP A 453 25.62 22.62 -4.68
CA ASP A 453 25.81 23.52 -3.53
C ASP A 453 24.64 24.49 -3.29
N GLU A 454 23.55 24.35 -4.05
CA GLU A 454 22.36 25.20 -4.01
C GLU A 454 22.65 26.72 -4.18
N SER A 455 23.75 27.10 -4.84
CA SER A 455 24.16 28.51 -5.01
C SER A 455 23.77 29.15 -6.35
N ARG A 456 23.46 28.32 -7.36
CA ARG A 456 23.20 28.74 -8.75
C ARG A 456 21.95 28.04 -9.30
N ILE A 457 21.29 28.72 -10.23
CA ILE A 457 20.17 28.19 -11.00
C ILE A 457 20.47 28.26 -12.51
N ALA A 458 20.13 27.23 -13.26
CA ALA A 458 20.16 27.24 -14.72
C ALA A 458 18.73 27.15 -15.26
N ASN A 459 18.39 27.98 -16.23
CA ASN A 459 17.09 27.97 -16.90
C ASN A 459 17.27 27.53 -18.36
N LEU A 460 16.68 26.38 -18.70
CA LEU A 460 16.78 25.77 -20.02
C LEU A 460 15.41 25.75 -20.69
N SER A 461 15.34 26.18 -21.95
CA SER A 461 14.11 26.10 -22.74
C SER A 461 14.04 24.77 -23.49
N CYS A 462 12.95 24.05 -23.30
CA CYS A 462 12.66 22.77 -23.94
C CYS A 462 11.49 22.93 -24.91
N ASN A 463 11.65 22.46 -26.15
CA ASN A 463 10.61 22.42 -27.19
C ASN A 463 9.82 21.11 -27.11
N LEU A 464 8.53 21.17 -27.40
CA LEU A 464 7.62 20.03 -27.46
C LEU A 464 7.02 19.92 -28.87
N ASN A 465 7.27 18.77 -29.50
CA ASN A 465 6.63 18.36 -30.74
C ASN A 465 5.41 17.49 -30.42
#